data_AF-A0A819BD49-F1
#
_entry.id   AF-A0A819BD49-F1
#
_cell.length_a   1.000
_cell.length_b   1.000
_cell.length_c   1.000
_cell.angle_alpha   90.00
_cell.angle_beta   90.00
_cell.angle_gamma   90.00
#
_symmetry.space_group_name_H-M   'P 1'
#
loop_
_entity.id
_entity.type
_entity.pdbx_description
1 polymer ?
#
loop_
_entity_poly.entity_id
_entity_poly.type
_entity_poly.pdbx_seq_one_letter_code
_entity_poly.pdbx_strand_id
1 'polypeptide(L)'
;MVRANNNTSNSLTSYEISTVETIINLWENTNILEDIKKEQQADPKLIPIIQQLKTITPTLVNDKRQPFVLINDILYKIKNSNRHYNQRALGNKHLVVIPKAMQHKLLQWAHDHPTAGHAGQQKTLFRLSTRVYWTSMRKDIYNYVAACQECQRFKYNNMPMATPMQLHEVWEPWHTIGIDMMGPFPSIQVPH
;
A
#
# COMPACT_ATOMS: atom_id res chain seq x y z
N MET A 1 11.20 -36.72 36.67
CA MET A 1 9.78 -36.31 36.59
C MET A 1 9.74 -34.78 36.61
N VAL A 2 9.77 -34.12 35.45
CA VAL A 2 9.72 -32.64 35.36
C VAL A 2 8.50 -32.29 34.52
N ARG A 3 7.45 -31.82 35.20
CA ARG A 3 6.34 -31.08 34.62
C ARG A 3 6.65 -29.59 34.80
N ALA A 4 6.69 -28.84 33.70
CA ALA A 4 6.57 -27.38 33.68
C ALA A 4 6.06 -27.00 32.28
N ASN A 5 4.74 -26.86 32.13
CA ASN A 5 3.96 -25.62 32.23
C ASN A 5 3.84 -24.90 30.87
N ASN A 6 2.84 -25.35 30.11
CA ASN A 6 2.29 -24.66 28.95
C ASN A 6 1.45 -23.47 29.42
N ASN A 7 2.04 -22.27 29.43
CA ASN A 7 1.29 -21.01 29.47
C ASN A 7 1.68 -20.18 28.24
N THR A 8 1.08 -20.50 27.10
CA THR A 8 0.98 -19.60 25.95
C THR A 8 -0.39 -18.95 25.98
N SER A 9 -0.55 -17.98 26.89
CA SER A 9 -1.69 -17.09 26.91
C SER A 9 -1.65 -16.18 25.69
N ASN A 10 -2.74 -16.26 24.94
CA ASN A 10 -3.10 -15.55 23.70
C ASN A 10 -3.32 -14.03 23.92
N SER A 11 -2.45 -13.34 24.66
CA SER A 11 -2.55 -11.88 24.81
C SER A 11 -1.54 -11.20 23.88
N LEU A 12 -2.05 -10.52 22.85
CA LEU A 12 -1.26 -9.53 22.11
C LEU A 12 -0.70 -8.52 23.11
N THR A 13 0.59 -8.25 23.02
CA THR A 13 1.23 -7.27 23.91
C THR A 13 0.74 -5.86 23.56
N SER A 14 0.66 -4.97 24.54
CA SER A 14 0.23 -3.57 24.39
C SER A 14 0.96 -2.81 23.27
N TYR A 15 2.19 -3.24 22.93
CA TYR A 15 2.99 -2.70 21.83
C TYR A 15 2.45 -3.03 20.42
N GLU A 16 1.84 -4.20 20.22
CA GLU A 16 1.28 -4.59 18.91
C GLU A 16 -0.03 -3.83 18.61
N ILE A 17 -0.77 -3.44 19.63
CA ILE A 17 -1.98 -2.61 19.54
C ILE A 17 -1.61 -1.15 19.21
N SER A 18 -0.57 -0.61 19.87
CA SER A 18 -0.06 0.75 19.69
C SER A 18 0.36 1.10 18.25
N THR A 19 0.87 0.14 17.48
CA THR A 19 1.32 0.39 16.09
C THR A 19 0.19 0.36 15.07
N VAL A 20 -0.89 -0.36 15.35
CA VAL A 20 -2.13 -0.31 14.56
C VAL A 20 -2.80 1.05 14.78
N GLU A 21 -2.86 1.49 16.04
CA GLU A 21 -3.35 2.81 16.46
C GLU A 21 -2.59 3.97 15.78
N THR A 22 -1.27 3.90 15.58
CA THR A 22 -0.50 5.07 15.07
C THR A 22 -0.75 5.46 13.60
N ILE A 23 -1.31 4.57 12.74
CA ILE A 23 -1.77 4.96 11.39
C ILE A 23 -3.28 5.10 11.32
N ILE A 24 -4.00 4.38 12.18
CA ILE A 24 -5.45 4.50 12.32
C ILE A 24 -5.81 5.85 12.98
N ASN A 25 -4.95 6.41 13.83
CA ASN A 25 -5.06 7.75 14.45
C ASN A 25 -4.63 8.91 13.53
N LEU A 26 -4.43 8.68 12.22
CA LEU A 26 -4.28 9.74 11.21
C LEU A 26 -5.58 9.97 10.42
N TRP A 27 -6.65 9.26 10.75
CA TRP A 27 -8.02 9.69 10.50
C TRP A 27 -8.43 10.62 11.65
N GLU A 28 -9.02 11.78 11.37
CA GLU A 28 -9.44 12.78 12.38
C GLU A 28 -10.56 12.32 13.36
N ASN A 29 -10.74 11.02 13.60
CA ASN A 29 -11.77 10.47 14.47
C ASN A 29 -11.17 9.56 15.53
N THR A 30 -11.37 9.91 16.80
CA THR A 30 -10.93 9.16 17.98
C THR A 30 -11.59 7.79 18.16
N ASN A 31 -12.56 7.41 17.30
CA ASN A 31 -13.35 6.18 17.46
C ASN A 31 -13.34 5.22 16.25
N ILE A 32 -12.32 5.33 15.41
CA ILE A 32 -12.16 4.57 14.18
C ILE A 32 -12.23 3.04 14.32
N LEU A 33 -11.79 2.46 15.45
CA LEU A 33 -11.92 1.01 15.66
C LEU A 33 -13.38 0.58 15.87
N GLU A 34 -14.20 1.38 16.54
CA GLU A 34 -15.63 1.11 16.68
C GLU A 34 -16.37 1.30 15.35
N ASP A 35 -15.98 2.29 14.55
CA ASP A 35 -16.50 2.46 13.19
C ASP A 35 -16.20 1.23 12.34
N ILE A 36 -14.96 0.73 12.37
CA ILE A 36 -14.56 -0.50 11.67
C ILE A 36 -15.41 -1.68 12.15
N LYS A 37 -15.56 -1.85 13.46
CA LYS A 37 -16.37 -2.93 14.04
C LYS A 37 -17.81 -2.87 13.54
N LYS A 38 -18.43 -1.69 13.59
CA LYS A 38 -19.80 -1.47 13.12
C LYS A 38 -19.94 -1.77 11.63
N GLU A 39 -19.06 -1.23 10.80
CA GLU A 39 -19.08 -1.41 9.35
C GLU A 39 -18.76 -2.86 8.94
N GLN A 40 -17.89 -3.57 9.68
CA GLN A 40 -17.65 -4.99 9.46
C GLN A 40 -18.89 -5.85 9.74
N GLN A 41 -19.66 -5.51 10.78
CA GLN A 41 -20.91 -6.19 11.11
C GLN A 41 -22.04 -5.90 10.11
N ALA A 42 -21.94 -4.78 9.37
CA ALA A 42 -22.87 -4.42 8.31
C ALA A 42 -22.47 -4.94 6.93
N ASP A 43 -21.21 -5.37 6.72
CA ASP A 43 -20.72 -5.82 5.41
C ASP A 43 -21.21 -7.25 5.09
N PRO A 44 -22.05 -7.44 4.05
CA PRO A 44 -22.61 -8.74 3.69
C PRO A 44 -21.57 -9.83 3.42
N LYS A 45 -20.35 -9.45 3.01
CA LYS A 45 -19.27 -10.39 2.72
C LYS A 45 -18.52 -10.82 3.98
N LEU A 46 -18.51 -10.00 5.02
CA LEU A 46 -17.77 -10.26 6.25
C LEU A 46 -18.63 -10.94 7.31
N ILE A 47 -19.94 -10.66 7.34
CA ILE A 47 -20.91 -11.30 8.25
C ILE A 47 -20.76 -12.82 8.34
N PRO A 48 -20.76 -13.61 7.24
CA PRO A 48 -20.65 -15.07 7.34
C PRO A 48 -19.31 -15.52 7.95
N ILE A 49 -18.23 -14.81 7.65
CA ILE A 49 -16.89 -15.10 8.21
C ILE A 49 -16.89 -14.82 9.72
N ILE A 50 -17.46 -13.69 10.14
CA ILE A 50 -17.55 -13.28 11.54
C ILE A 50 -18.41 -14.28 12.33
N GLN A 51 -19.57 -14.65 11.81
CA GLN A 51 -20.46 -15.62 12.45
C GLN A 51 -19.78 -16.98 12.62
N GLN A 52 -19.11 -17.48 11.57
CA GLN A 52 -18.36 -18.72 11.64
C GLN A 52 -17.29 -18.66 12.74
N LEU A 53 -16.50 -17.58 12.79
CA LEU A 53 -15.45 -17.41 13.81
C LEU A 53 -16.00 -17.28 15.25
N LYS A 54 -17.22 -16.74 15.43
CA LYS A 54 -17.88 -16.68 16.75
C LYS A 54 -18.39 -18.04 17.23
N THR A 55 -18.79 -18.92 16.30
CA THR A 55 -19.31 -20.26 16.63
C THR A 55 -18.20 -21.28 16.91
N ILE A 56 -16.96 -21.00 16.51
CA ILE A 56 -15.83 -21.89 16.72
C ILE A 56 -15.39 -21.82 18.18
N THR A 57 -15.58 -22.90 18.93
CA THR A 57 -15.10 -23.08 20.31
C THR A 57 -13.56 -23.18 20.34
N PRO A 58 -12.89 -22.64 21.39
CA PRO A 58 -11.42 -22.57 21.48
C PRO A 58 -10.69 -23.92 21.34
N THR A 59 -11.38 -25.03 21.59
CA THR A 59 -10.84 -26.39 21.53
C THR A 59 -10.62 -26.91 20.11
N LEU A 60 -11.21 -26.30 19.07
CA LEU A 60 -11.10 -26.72 17.67
C LEU A 60 -10.12 -25.85 16.85
N VAL A 61 -9.44 -24.88 17.48
CA VAL A 61 -8.74 -23.77 16.79
C VAL A 61 -7.33 -24.13 16.30
N ASN A 62 -6.85 -25.36 16.48
CA ASN A 62 -5.47 -25.71 16.08
C ASN A 62 -5.28 -25.94 14.57
N ASP A 63 -6.20 -25.44 13.73
CA ASP A 63 -6.03 -25.45 12.29
C ASP A 63 -5.21 -24.23 11.84
N LYS A 64 -3.92 -24.47 11.57
CA LYS A 64 -2.97 -23.50 10.98
C LYS A 64 -3.44 -22.90 9.63
N ARG A 65 -4.59 -23.35 9.10
CA ARG A 65 -5.18 -22.91 7.84
C ARG A 65 -6.22 -21.80 7.98
N GLN A 66 -6.70 -21.46 9.18
CA GLN A 66 -7.66 -20.37 9.31
C GLN A 66 -7.01 -19.03 8.93
N PRO A 67 -7.46 -18.37 7.85
CA PRO A 67 -6.78 -17.17 7.35
C PRO A 67 -7.16 -15.90 8.12
N PHE A 68 -8.17 -15.96 8.99
CA PHE A 68 -8.75 -14.84 9.71
C PHE A 68 -8.88 -15.17 11.19
N VAL A 69 -8.86 -14.12 12.01
CA VAL A 69 -9.07 -14.19 13.46
C VAL A 69 -9.92 -13.01 13.91
N LEU A 70 -10.70 -13.20 14.95
CA LEU A 70 -11.55 -12.18 15.54
C LEU A 70 -10.93 -11.76 16.88
N ILE A 71 -10.61 -10.47 17.01
CA ILE A 71 -9.97 -9.87 18.20
C ILE A 71 -10.83 -8.68 18.58
N ASN A 72 -11.36 -8.64 19.80
CA ASN A 72 -12.25 -7.57 20.28
C ASN A 72 -13.43 -7.27 19.32
N ASP A 73 -14.04 -8.32 18.75
CA ASP A 73 -15.09 -8.24 17.71
C ASP A 73 -14.67 -7.62 16.36
N ILE A 74 -13.38 -7.34 16.15
CA ILE A 74 -12.85 -6.87 14.87
C ILE A 74 -12.21 -8.05 14.14
N LEU A 75 -12.49 -8.17 12.85
CA LEU A 75 -11.94 -9.17 11.96
C LEU A 75 -10.55 -8.76 11.45
N TYR A 76 -9.58 -9.65 11.62
CA TYR A 76 -8.21 -9.51 11.15
C TYR A 76 -7.82 -10.65 10.21
N LYS A 77 -7.02 -10.34 9.20
CA LYS A 77 -6.32 -11.32 8.35
C LYS A 77 -4.99 -11.68 9.00
N ILE A 78 -4.72 -12.98 9.16
CA ILE A 78 -3.42 -13.48 9.61
C ILE A 78 -2.46 -13.49 8.42
N LYS A 79 -1.28 -12.85 8.59
CA LYS A 79 -0.17 -12.89 7.64
C LYS A 79 0.67 -14.14 7.92
N ASN A 80 0.81 -15.02 6.93
CA ASN A 80 1.64 -16.21 7.06
C ASN A 80 3.11 -15.79 6.95
N SER A 81 3.84 -15.79 8.07
CA SER A 81 5.24 -15.40 8.09
C SER A 81 6.08 -16.55 7.54
N ASN A 82 6.46 -16.49 6.27
CA ASN A 82 7.57 -17.31 5.78
C ASN A 82 8.83 -16.88 6.55
N ARG A 83 9.37 -17.80 7.37
CA ARG A 83 10.56 -17.60 8.23
C ARG A 83 11.83 -17.16 7.50
N HIS A 84 11.81 -17.08 6.16
CA HIS A 84 12.96 -16.73 5.32
C HIS A 84 12.99 -15.28 4.84
N TYR A 85 11.98 -14.46 5.12
CA TYR A 85 12.05 -13.04 4.78
C TYR A 85 12.70 -12.29 5.94
N ASN A 86 13.81 -11.59 5.66
CA ASN A 86 14.57 -10.79 6.64
C ASN A 86 13.62 -10.09 7.63
N GLN A 87 13.89 -10.23 8.93
CA GLN A 87 13.14 -9.66 10.07
C GLN A 87 12.95 -8.12 10.03
N ARG A 88 13.45 -7.45 8.98
CA ARG A 88 13.22 -6.05 8.64
C ARG A 88 11.89 -5.80 7.89
N ALA A 89 11.06 -6.81 7.66
CA ALA A 89 9.74 -6.64 7.05
C ALA A 89 8.72 -6.06 8.04
N LEU A 90 8.72 -4.73 8.15
CA LEU A 90 7.72 -3.90 8.82
C LEU A 90 6.28 -4.29 8.41
N GLY A 91 5.65 -5.21 9.12
CA GLY A 91 4.24 -5.49 8.92
C GLY A 91 3.66 -6.28 10.06
N ASN A 92 2.46 -5.90 10.47
CA ASN A 92 1.79 -6.55 11.59
C ASN A 92 1.43 -7.99 11.23
N LYS A 93 1.54 -8.91 12.19
CA LYS A 93 1.11 -10.31 12.04
C LYS A 93 -0.40 -10.40 11.72
N HIS A 94 -1.15 -9.42 12.21
CA HIS A 94 -2.58 -9.27 12.01
C HIS A 94 -2.86 -7.98 11.24
N LEU A 95 -3.58 -8.10 10.12
CA LEU A 95 -3.98 -6.97 9.28
C LEU A 95 -5.48 -6.74 9.47
N VAL A 96 -5.89 -5.50 9.76
CA VAL A 96 -7.31 -5.17 9.92
C VAL A 96 -8.03 -5.38 8.60
N VAL A 97 -9.15 -6.12 8.60
CA VAL A 97 -9.98 -6.28 7.40
C VAL A 97 -10.82 -5.03 7.21
N ILE A 98 -10.68 -4.33 6.08
CA ILE A 98 -11.41 -3.07 5.83
C ILE A 98 -12.74 -3.36 5.11
N PRO A 99 -13.89 -2.99 5.72
CA PRO A 99 -15.20 -3.19 5.12
C PRO A 99 -15.39 -2.31 3.90
N LYS A 100 -16.30 -2.70 2.99
CA LYS A 100 -16.44 -2.05 1.67
C LYS A 100 -16.67 -0.54 1.76
N ALA A 101 -17.49 -0.10 2.71
CA ALA A 101 -17.84 1.30 2.93
C ALA A 101 -16.63 2.21 3.22
N MET A 102 -15.58 1.67 3.82
CA MET A 102 -14.42 2.44 4.28
C MET A 102 -13.25 2.43 3.29
N GLN A 103 -13.26 1.53 2.30
CA GLN A 103 -12.15 1.34 1.36
C GLN A 103 -11.84 2.63 0.57
N HIS A 104 -12.85 3.34 0.09
CA HIS A 104 -12.63 4.56 -0.70
C HIS A 104 -11.96 5.68 0.10
N LYS A 105 -12.46 5.95 1.32
CA LYS A 105 -11.89 6.96 2.21
C LYS A 105 -10.45 6.62 2.61
N LEU A 106 -10.14 5.34 2.77
CA LEU A 106 -8.77 4.89 3.03
C LEU A 106 -7.85 5.06 1.82
N LEU A 107 -8.35 4.83 0.60
CA LEU A 107 -7.60 5.08 -0.63
C LEU A 107 -7.26 6.55 -0.82
N GLN A 108 -8.25 7.44 -0.62
CA GLN A 108 -8.06 8.89 -0.61
C GLN A 108 -6.98 9.30 0.37
N TRP A 109 -7.08 8.86 1.63
CA TRP A 109 -6.06 9.16 2.64
C TRP A 109 -4.67 8.62 2.27
N ALA A 110 -4.58 7.42 1.70
CA ALA A 110 -3.30 6.82 1.38
C ALA A 110 -2.60 7.47 0.18
N HIS A 111 -3.36 8.03 -0.76
CA HIS A 111 -2.87 8.56 -2.02
C HIS A 111 -2.81 10.10 -2.05
N ASP A 112 -3.89 10.76 -1.63
CA ASP A 112 -4.13 12.20 -1.81
C ASP A 112 -3.59 13.02 -0.62
N HIS A 113 -3.22 12.38 0.48
CA HIS A 113 -2.68 13.09 1.63
C HIS A 113 -1.40 13.85 1.25
N PRO A 114 -1.21 15.13 1.64
CA PRO A 114 -0.08 15.95 1.21
C PRO A 114 1.29 15.30 1.45
N THR A 115 1.43 14.57 2.56
CA THR A 115 2.68 13.84 2.88
C THR A 115 2.85 12.51 2.13
N ALA A 116 1.81 12.02 1.43
CA ALA A 116 1.87 10.86 0.54
C ALA A 116 2.45 11.22 -0.85
N GLY A 117 2.32 12.48 -1.26
CA GLY A 117 2.89 13.02 -2.50
C GLY A 117 2.40 12.30 -3.76
N HIS A 118 1.12 11.92 -3.85
CA HIS A 118 0.55 11.17 -4.98
C HIS A 118 1.37 9.93 -5.32
N ALA A 119 1.76 9.19 -4.29
CA ALA A 119 2.55 7.97 -4.40
C ALA A 119 1.99 7.05 -5.51
N GLY A 120 2.87 6.59 -6.39
CA GLY A 120 2.50 5.62 -7.44
C GLY A 120 1.97 4.31 -6.86
N GLN A 121 1.30 3.53 -7.69
CA GLN A 121 0.56 2.30 -7.33
C GLN A 121 1.28 1.39 -6.32
N GLN A 122 2.57 1.10 -6.54
CA GLN A 122 3.37 0.23 -5.68
C GLN A 122 3.62 0.81 -4.29
N LYS A 123 3.88 2.13 -4.21
CA LYS A 123 4.13 2.82 -2.94
C LYS A 123 2.85 2.88 -2.10
N THR A 124 1.70 3.18 -2.73
CA THR A 124 0.39 3.17 -2.06
C THR A 124 0.03 1.76 -1.57
N LEU A 125 0.25 0.73 -2.40
CA LEU A 125 0.06 -0.66 -2.01
C LEU A 125 0.96 -1.05 -0.83
N PHE A 126 2.24 -0.72 -0.89
CA PHE A 126 3.18 -1.01 0.19
C PHE A 126 2.72 -0.38 1.50
N ARG A 127 2.35 0.92 1.47
CA ARG A 127 1.86 1.65 2.65
C ARG A 127 0.67 0.96 3.32
N LEU A 128 -0.33 0.56 2.53
CA LEU A 128 -1.56 -0.06 3.05
C LEU A 128 -1.35 -1.53 3.48
N SER A 129 -0.64 -2.32 2.67
CA SER A 129 -0.49 -3.77 2.90
C SER A 129 0.26 -4.17 4.16
N THR A 130 0.91 -3.21 4.84
CA THR A 130 1.58 -3.44 6.12
C THR A 130 0.62 -3.54 7.31
N ARG A 131 -0.60 -2.97 7.19
CA ARG A 131 -1.54 -2.82 8.32
C ARG A 131 -2.97 -3.23 8.02
N VAL A 132 -3.40 -3.15 6.75
CA VAL A 132 -4.79 -3.41 6.36
C VAL A 132 -4.89 -4.46 5.25
N TYR A 133 -6.08 -5.03 5.11
CA TYR A 133 -6.38 -6.01 4.09
C TYR A 133 -7.83 -5.91 3.61
N TRP A 134 -8.05 -6.14 2.32
CA TRP A 134 -9.33 -6.58 1.77
C TRP A 134 -9.08 -7.37 0.47
N THR A 135 -10.05 -8.18 0.02
CA THR A 135 -9.84 -9.18 -1.04
C THR A 135 -9.34 -8.59 -2.36
N SER A 136 -9.89 -7.45 -2.79
CA SER A 136 -9.54 -6.77 -4.05
C SER A 136 -8.53 -5.63 -3.89
N MET A 137 -7.83 -5.55 -2.76
CA MET A 137 -6.99 -4.40 -2.38
C MET A 137 -6.03 -3.93 -3.45
N ARG A 138 -5.25 -4.84 -4.04
CA ARG A 138 -4.31 -4.48 -5.10
C ARG A 138 -5.01 -3.86 -6.31
N LYS A 139 -6.09 -4.50 -6.79
CA LYS A 139 -6.84 -4.04 -7.95
C LYS A 139 -7.46 -2.67 -7.69
N ASP A 140 -8.08 -2.50 -6.52
CA ASP A 140 -8.74 -1.26 -6.14
C ASP A 140 -7.75 -0.10 -6.03
N ILE A 141 -6.58 -0.33 -5.41
CA ILE A 141 -5.49 0.67 -5.32
C ILE A 141 -4.99 1.03 -6.72
N TYR A 142 -4.78 0.05 -7.59
CA TYR A 142 -4.23 0.29 -8.93
C TYR A 142 -5.19 1.10 -9.78
N ASN A 143 -6.48 0.77 -9.72
CA ASN A 143 -7.54 1.50 -10.41
C ASN A 143 -7.68 2.92 -9.87
N TYR A 144 -7.62 3.10 -8.56
CA TYR A 144 -7.70 4.42 -7.92
C TYR A 144 -6.57 5.34 -8.39
N VAL A 145 -5.32 4.89 -8.26
CA VAL A 145 -4.14 5.68 -8.67
C VAL A 145 -4.11 5.88 -10.20
N ALA A 146 -4.55 4.88 -10.97
CA ALA A 146 -4.65 5.02 -12.42
C ALA A 146 -5.68 6.08 -12.86
N ALA A 147 -6.73 6.30 -12.06
CA ALA A 147 -7.75 7.32 -12.32
C ALA A 147 -7.35 8.74 -11.82
N CYS A 148 -6.26 8.88 -11.06
CA CYS A 148 -5.81 10.17 -10.54
C CYS A 148 -5.28 11.07 -11.67
N GLN A 149 -5.94 12.20 -11.90
CA GLN A 149 -5.57 13.16 -12.94
C GLN A 149 -4.20 13.81 -12.70
N GLU A 150 -3.85 14.11 -11.44
CA GLU A 150 -2.55 14.69 -11.11
C GLU A 150 -1.42 13.71 -11.39
N CYS A 151 -1.58 12.44 -10.97
CA CYS A 151 -0.66 11.40 -11.38
C CYS A 151 -0.53 11.29 -12.89
N GLN A 152 -1.64 11.27 -13.63
CA GLN A 152 -1.61 11.18 -15.09
C GLN A 152 -0.87 12.34 -15.75
N ARG A 153 -1.01 13.57 -15.23
CA ARG A 153 -0.32 14.77 -15.74
C ARG A 153 1.19 14.71 -15.53
N PHE A 154 1.65 14.21 -14.39
CA PHE A 154 3.08 14.19 -14.03
C PHE A 154 3.79 12.87 -14.35
N LYS A 155 3.06 11.80 -14.70
CA LYS A 155 3.68 10.52 -15.04
C LYS A 155 4.38 10.65 -16.39
N TYR A 156 5.71 10.57 -16.36
CA TYR A 156 6.51 10.49 -17.56
C TYR A 156 6.02 9.30 -18.41
N ASN A 157 5.62 9.57 -19.66
CA ASN A 157 5.24 8.52 -20.58
C ASN A 157 6.52 7.83 -21.05
N ASN A 158 6.83 6.66 -20.47
CA ASN A 158 7.95 5.81 -20.90
C ASN A 158 7.72 5.16 -22.27
N MET A 159 6.74 5.64 -23.06
CA MET A 159 6.74 5.29 -24.47
C MET A 159 8.04 5.82 -25.05
N PRO A 160 8.86 4.95 -25.67
CA PRO A 160 10.00 5.43 -26.41
C PRO A 160 9.47 6.48 -27.39
N MET A 161 10.00 7.71 -27.29
CA MET A 161 9.79 8.70 -28.35
C MET A 161 10.13 8.01 -29.67
N ALA A 162 9.28 8.24 -30.66
CA ALA A 162 9.25 7.58 -31.95
C ALA A 162 10.64 7.27 -32.51
N THR A 163 10.75 6.06 -33.09
CA THR A 163 11.82 5.52 -33.97
C THR A 163 13.24 6.11 -33.80
N PRO A 164 14.28 5.29 -33.55
CA PRO A 164 15.65 5.79 -33.53
C PRO A 164 15.93 6.60 -34.80
N MET A 165 16.46 7.81 -34.60
CA MET A 165 16.80 8.73 -35.68
C MET A 165 17.66 7.98 -36.70
N GLN A 166 17.16 7.81 -37.93
CA GLN A 166 17.94 7.18 -38.98
C GLN A 166 19.07 8.13 -39.35
N LEU A 167 20.31 7.68 -39.18
CA LEU A 167 21.47 8.37 -39.73
C LEU A 167 21.35 8.33 -41.26
N HIS A 168 21.44 9.50 -41.91
CA HIS A 168 21.55 9.56 -43.35
C HIS A 168 22.90 8.97 -43.80
N GLU A 169 22.88 8.10 -44.81
CA GLU A 169 24.10 7.59 -45.43
C GLU A 169 24.83 8.73 -46.14
N VAL A 170 26.11 8.91 -45.81
CA VAL A 170 26.99 9.93 -46.41
C VAL A 170 27.92 9.20 -47.37
N TRP A 171 27.81 9.48 -48.66
CA TRP A 171 28.50 8.72 -49.71
C TRP A 171 29.88 9.29 -50.08
N GLU A 172 30.12 10.57 -49.79
CA GLU A 172 31.35 11.29 -50.17
C GLU A 172 31.63 12.51 -49.26
N PRO A 173 32.86 13.03 -49.22
CA PRO A 173 33.15 14.29 -48.52
C PRO A 173 32.27 15.44 -49.02
N TRP A 174 31.80 16.31 -48.12
CA TRP A 174 30.89 17.44 -48.41
C TRP A 174 29.44 17.09 -48.79
N HIS A 175 29.04 15.82 -48.72
CA HIS A 175 27.69 15.39 -49.08
C HIS A 175 26.58 15.92 -48.15
N THR A 176 26.88 16.10 -46.86
CA THR A 176 25.93 16.63 -45.87
C THR A 176 26.61 17.64 -44.94
N ILE A 177 25.96 18.79 -44.69
CA ILE A 177 26.45 19.83 -43.78
C ILE A 177 25.42 20.04 -42.67
N GLY A 178 25.82 19.81 -41.42
CA GLY A 178 25.04 20.19 -40.24
C GLY A 178 25.53 21.54 -39.71
N ILE A 179 24.62 22.50 -39.55
CA ILE A 179 24.91 23.82 -38.98
C ILE A 179 24.14 23.96 -37.69
N ASP A 180 24.84 24.28 -36.60
CA ASP A 180 24.23 24.64 -35.32
C ASP A 180 24.68 26.04 -34.91
N MET A 181 23.76 26.81 -34.34
CA MET A 181 24.01 28.18 -33.92
C MET A 181 24.06 28.23 -32.40
N MET A 182 25.22 28.56 -31.85
CA MET A 182 25.38 28.78 -30.41
C MET A 182 25.22 30.25 -30.06
N GLY A 183 24.54 30.54 -28.95
CA GLY A 183 24.38 31.88 -28.41
C GLY A 183 23.25 32.01 -27.40
N PRO A 184 23.10 33.18 -26.75
CA PRO A 184 23.93 34.38 -26.90
C PRO A 184 25.25 34.30 -26.11
N PHE A 185 26.33 34.79 -26.71
CA PHE A 185 27.62 34.92 -26.04
C PHE A 185 27.71 36.25 -25.26
N PRO A 186 28.48 36.32 -24.17
CA PRO A 186 28.68 37.56 -23.44
C PRO A 186 29.31 38.63 -24.34
N SER A 187 28.77 39.85 -24.30
CA SER A 187 29.38 40.99 -24.98
C SER A 187 30.68 41.37 -24.27
N ILE A 188 31.79 41.45 -25.02
CA ILE A 188 33.03 42.04 -24.52
C ILE A 188 32.73 43.52 -24.23
N GLN A 189 32.65 43.88 -22.94
CA GLN A 189 32.66 45.28 -22.54
C GLN A 189 34.08 45.80 -22.74
N VAL A 190 34.28 46.64 -23.76
CA VAL A 190 35.55 47.35 -23.94
C VAL A 190 35.61 48.43 -22.86
N PRO A 191 36.61 48.44 -21.96
CA PRO A 191 36.79 49.53 -21.02
C PRO A 191 37.11 50.82 -21.79
N HIS A 192 36.38 51.90 -21.46
CA HIS A 192 36.63 53.26 -21.95
C HIS A 192 37.88 53.87 -21.32
#